data_AF-A0A319D0R9-F1
#
_entry.id   AF-A0A319D0R9-F1
#
_cell.length_a   1.000
_cell.length_b   1.000
_cell.length_c   1.000
_cell.angle_alpha   90.00
_cell.angle_beta   90.00
_cell.angle_gamma   90.00
#
_symmetry.space_group_name_H-M   'P 1'
#
loop_
_entity.id
_entity.type
_entity.pdbx_description
1 polymer ?
#
loop_
_entity_poly.entity_id
_entity_poly.type
_entity_poly.pdbx_seq_one_letter_code
_entity_poly.pdbx_strand_id
1 'polypeptide(L)'
;DWVNLIHLTMVWMLYHLTFTLCLKYSSHLSLRQKSCHALPYIGFLFVSIIPAVLIVLITNRKQDPHNKQDEFLFALLSGVHFMLLNPFTTLLTLGSVFCQAAKLRKGQPPQRALSPVGLAAQAGVFSVLAITWPLRVTYLGSSWDIYTSWFTIYNWYIFVGWPAVDNGVFALVQASLLWVAWKNQHCQLTPEDENELLLAGSDNV
;
A
#
# COMPACT_ATOMS: atom_id res chain seq x y z
N ASP A 1 -17.01 4.79 -16.85
CA ASP A 1 -15.69 5.36 -17.11
C ASP A 1 -14.70 4.22 -17.38
N TRP A 2 -14.32 4.03 -18.63
CA TRP A 2 -13.46 2.92 -19.05
C TRP A 2 -12.00 3.12 -18.64
N VAL A 3 -11.53 4.37 -18.54
CA VAL A 3 -10.14 4.68 -18.20
C VAL A 3 -9.87 4.34 -16.74
N ASN A 4 -10.79 4.72 -15.85
CA ASN A 4 -10.69 4.37 -14.44
C ASN A 4 -10.78 2.85 -14.20
N LEU A 5 -11.61 2.14 -14.97
CA LEU A 5 -11.68 0.68 -14.90
C LEU A 5 -10.36 0.03 -15.35
N ILE A 6 -9.83 0.42 -16.51
CA ILE A 6 -8.56 -0.12 -17.04
C ILE A 6 -7.41 0.14 -16.06
N HIS A 7 -7.33 1.35 -15.52
CA HIS A 7 -6.28 1.71 -14.58
C HIS A 7 -6.39 0.90 -13.27
N LEU A 8 -7.59 0.77 -12.71
CA LEU A 8 -7.83 -0.04 -11.53
C LEU A 8 -7.46 -1.51 -11.77
N THR A 9 -7.89 -2.09 -12.90
CA THR A 9 -7.54 -3.46 -13.28
C THR A 9 -6.03 -3.63 -13.44
N MET A 10 -5.34 -2.68 -14.08
CA MET A 10 -3.89 -2.73 -14.27
C MET A 10 -3.16 -2.70 -12.93
N VAL A 11 -3.51 -1.77 -12.04
CA VAL A 11 -2.95 -1.67 -10.68
C VAL A 11 -3.14 -3.00 -9.95
N TRP A 12 -4.35 -3.55 -10.00
CA TRP A 12 -4.70 -4.77 -9.30
C TRP A 12 -3.93 -6.00 -9.83
N MET A 13 -3.78 -6.12 -11.15
CA MET A 13 -2.95 -7.13 -11.80
C MET A 13 -1.47 -7.01 -11.43
N LEU A 14 -0.93 -5.79 -11.37
CA LEU A 14 0.46 -5.54 -10.98
C LEU A 14 0.71 -5.90 -9.51
N TYR A 15 -0.22 -5.60 -8.61
CA TYR A 15 -0.14 -6.00 -7.21
C TYR A 15 -0.11 -7.53 -7.06
N HIS A 16 -0.99 -8.24 -7.77
CA HIS A 16 -1.01 -9.71 -7.77
C HIS A 16 0.29 -10.29 -8.31
N LEU A 17 0.73 -9.80 -9.46
CA LEU A 17 1.98 -10.23 -10.07
C LEU A 17 3.15 -10.03 -9.10
N THR A 18 3.25 -8.85 -8.48
CA THR A 18 4.31 -8.54 -7.52
C THR A 18 4.26 -9.49 -6.32
N PHE A 19 3.08 -9.74 -5.75
CA PHE A 19 2.91 -10.66 -4.63
C PHE A 19 3.32 -12.10 -5.01
N THR A 20 2.89 -12.59 -6.17
CA THR A 20 3.27 -13.93 -6.67
C THR A 20 4.77 -14.03 -6.91
N LEU A 21 5.39 -13.00 -7.49
CA LEU A 21 6.85 -12.95 -7.70
C LEU A 21 7.60 -12.95 -6.37
N CYS A 22 7.15 -12.16 -5.38
CA CYS A 22 7.71 -12.16 -4.03
C CYS A 22 7.66 -13.54 -3.38
N LEU A 23 6.52 -14.25 -3.46
CA LEU A 23 6.41 -15.61 -2.91
C LEU A 23 7.24 -16.64 -3.68
N LYS A 24 7.28 -16.55 -5.01
CA LYS A 24 7.98 -17.50 -5.88
C LYS A 24 9.49 -17.39 -5.74
N TYR A 25 10.02 -16.17 -5.76
CA TYR A 25 11.46 -15.90 -5.70
C TYR A 25 12.02 -15.78 -4.28
N SER A 26 11.18 -15.93 -3.26
CA SER A 26 11.66 -16.07 -1.89
C SER A 26 12.22 -17.48 -1.66
N SER A 27 13.52 -17.62 -1.89
CA SER A 27 14.28 -18.88 -1.77
C SER A 27 14.43 -19.36 -0.31
N HIS A 28 14.24 -18.48 0.66
CA HIS A 28 14.44 -18.77 2.09
C HIS A 28 13.17 -19.21 2.82
N LEU A 29 12.00 -19.16 2.18
CA LEU A 29 10.73 -19.55 2.81
C LEU A 29 10.41 -21.03 2.56
N SER A 30 10.11 -21.77 3.63
CA SER A 30 9.51 -23.10 3.55
C SER A 30 8.09 -23.03 2.97
N LEU A 31 7.57 -24.16 2.46
CA LEU A 31 6.22 -24.25 1.91
C LEU A 31 5.15 -23.78 2.91
N ARG A 32 5.29 -24.17 4.19
CA ARG A 32 4.39 -23.75 5.27
C ARG A 32 4.39 -22.23 5.47
N GLN A 33 5.55 -21.60 5.41
CA GLN A 33 5.66 -20.15 5.53
C GLN A 33 5.07 -19.43 4.31
N LYS A 34 5.29 -19.96 3.10
CA LYS A 34 4.64 -19.45 1.88
C LYS A 34 3.12 -19.50 2.00
N SER A 35 2.55 -20.59 2.51
CA SER A 35 1.11 -20.71 2.78
C SER A 35 0.63 -19.73 3.85
N CYS A 36 1.39 -19.52 4.94
CA CYS A 36 1.05 -18.52 5.96
C CYS A 36 0.99 -17.09 5.40
N HIS A 37 1.79 -16.77 4.39
CA HIS A 37 1.72 -15.47 3.71
C HIS A 37 0.62 -15.42 2.64
N ALA A 38 0.38 -16.52 1.92
CA ALA A 38 -0.61 -16.60 0.86
C ALA A 38 -2.05 -16.61 1.37
N LEU A 39 -2.34 -17.31 2.48
CA LEU A 39 -3.71 -17.47 2.99
C LEU A 39 -4.39 -16.14 3.36
N PRO A 40 -3.76 -15.21 4.10
CA PRO A 40 -4.35 -13.90 4.36
C PRO A 40 -4.61 -13.10 3.09
N TYR A 41 -3.71 -13.19 2.10
CA TYR A 41 -3.88 -12.52 0.81
C TYR A 41 -5.05 -13.10 0.01
N ILE A 42 -5.16 -14.42 -0.06
CA ILE A 42 -6.30 -15.11 -0.68
C ILE A 42 -7.61 -14.73 0.03
N GLY A 43 -7.62 -14.71 1.37
CA GLY A 43 -8.77 -14.28 2.15
C GLY A 43 -9.17 -12.83 1.84
N PHE A 44 -8.20 -11.92 1.78
CA PHE A 44 -8.41 -10.53 1.38
C PHE A 44 -9.02 -10.43 -0.02
N LEU A 45 -8.54 -11.22 -0.99
CA LEU A 45 -9.10 -11.26 -2.34
C LEU A 45 -10.54 -11.75 -2.35
N PHE A 46 -10.87 -12.80 -1.60
CA PHE A 46 -12.25 -13.26 -1.51
C PHE A 46 -13.18 -12.18 -0.96
N VAL A 47 -12.78 -11.54 0.14
CA VAL A 47 -13.56 -10.44 0.74
C VAL A 47 -13.67 -9.24 -0.20
N SER A 48 -12.66 -8.99 -1.04
CA SER A 48 -12.66 -7.87 -1.98
C SER A 48 -13.46 -8.14 -3.27
N ILE A 49 -13.33 -9.36 -3.82
CA ILE A 49 -13.88 -9.72 -5.14
C ILE A 49 -15.33 -10.16 -5.04
N ILE A 50 -15.66 -11.02 -4.07
CA ILE A 50 -17.00 -11.59 -3.97
C ILE A 50 -18.04 -10.47 -3.89
N PRO A 51 -17.89 -9.45 -3.01
CA PRO A 51 -18.84 -8.33 -2.95
C PRO A 51 -18.92 -7.54 -4.26
N ALA A 52 -17.80 -7.28 -4.93
CA ALA A 52 -17.80 -6.59 -6.21
C ALA A 52 -18.54 -7.39 -7.30
N VAL A 53 -18.32 -8.70 -7.38
CA VAL A 53 -19.00 -9.60 -8.32
C VAL A 53 -20.49 -9.71 -7.98
N LEU A 54 -20.85 -9.86 -6.70
CA LEU A 54 -22.24 -9.90 -6.26
C LEU A 54 -22.98 -8.61 -6.61
N ILE A 55 -22.37 -7.43 -6.40
CA ILE A 55 -22.95 -6.16 -6.82
C ILE A 55 -23.22 -6.17 -8.32
N VAL A 56 -22.25 -6.57 -9.16
CA VAL A 56 -22.43 -6.61 -10.62
C VAL A 56 -23.52 -7.60 -11.05
N LEU A 57 -23.61 -8.78 -10.41
CA LEU A 57 -24.58 -9.81 -10.74
C LEU A 57 -26.01 -9.46 -10.27
N ILE A 58 -26.14 -8.83 -9.11
CA ILE A 58 -27.43 -8.46 -8.51
C ILE A 58 -27.97 -7.18 -9.11
N THR A 59 -27.10 -6.24 -9.51
CA THR A 59 -27.50 -4.98 -10.16
C THR A 59 -28.00 -5.28 -11.57
N ASN A 60 -29.28 -5.64 -11.68
CA ASN A 60 -29.92 -5.88 -12.95
C ASN A 60 -30.17 -4.55 -13.64
N ARG A 61 -29.42 -4.26 -14.71
CA ARG A 61 -29.39 -2.97 -15.45
C ARG A 61 -30.74 -2.51 -16.02
N LYS A 62 -31.80 -3.30 -15.87
CA LYS A 62 -33.15 -3.08 -16.42
C LYS A 62 -34.25 -2.93 -15.35
N GLN A 63 -33.94 -3.08 -14.07
CA GLN A 63 -34.95 -2.98 -13.01
C GLN A 63 -34.89 -1.61 -12.32
N ASP A 64 -36.07 -1.16 -11.90
CA ASP A 64 -36.41 0.17 -11.41
C ASP A 64 -35.30 0.79 -10.52
N PRO A 65 -34.79 2.00 -10.83
CA PRO A 65 -33.73 2.66 -10.07
C PRO A 65 -34.03 2.92 -8.57
N HIS A 66 -35.20 2.51 -8.07
CA HIS A 66 -35.65 2.67 -6.69
C HIS A 66 -35.83 1.36 -5.91
N ASN A 67 -35.24 0.24 -6.35
CA ASN A 67 -35.25 -0.98 -5.54
C ASN A 67 -34.38 -0.81 -4.28
N LYS A 68 -35.02 -0.44 -3.17
CA LYS A 68 -34.39 -0.19 -1.85
C LYS A 68 -33.52 -1.35 -1.36
N GLN A 69 -33.79 -2.57 -1.82
CA GLN A 69 -33.02 -3.75 -1.44
C GLN A 69 -31.64 -3.79 -2.11
N ASP A 70 -31.53 -3.37 -3.37
CA ASP A 70 -30.26 -3.32 -4.09
C ASP A 70 -29.38 -2.17 -3.57
N GLU A 71 -30.00 -1.02 -3.26
CA GLU A 71 -29.33 0.11 -2.61
C GLU A 71 -28.79 -0.27 -1.21
N PHE A 72 -29.59 -0.97 -0.41
CA PHE A 72 -29.16 -1.42 0.92
C PHE A 72 -28.00 -2.42 0.84
N LEU A 73 -28.06 -3.39 -0.08
CA LEU A 73 -27.01 -4.37 -0.26
C LEU A 73 -25.71 -3.70 -0.75
N PHE A 74 -25.82 -2.77 -1.71
CA PHE A 74 -24.70 -1.98 -2.19
C PHE A 74 -24.07 -1.14 -1.07
N ALA A 75 -24.89 -0.46 -0.27
CA ALA A 75 -24.43 0.35 0.86
C ALA A 75 -23.77 -0.49 1.94
N LEU A 76 -24.31 -1.68 2.24
CA LEU A 76 -23.74 -2.62 3.21
C LEU A 76 -22.37 -3.13 2.75
N LEU A 77 -22.28 -3.63 1.51
CA LEU A 77 -21.06 -4.21 0.97
C LEU A 77 -19.96 -3.16 0.78
N SER A 78 -20.32 -1.98 0.29
CA SER A 78 -19.40 -0.84 0.15
C SER A 78 -18.99 -0.30 1.51
N GLY A 79 -19.93 -0.22 2.46
CA GLY A 79 -19.68 0.22 3.83
C GLY A 79 -18.67 -0.66 4.55
N VAL A 80 -18.77 -1.98 4.44
CA VAL A 80 -17.77 -2.92 5.01
C VAL A 80 -16.37 -2.66 4.43
N HIS A 81 -16.27 -2.43 3.12
CA HIS A 81 -14.98 -2.12 2.49
C HIS A 81 -14.38 -0.82 3.02
N PHE A 82 -15.15 0.27 2.97
CA PHE A 82 -14.65 1.59 3.34
C PHE A 82 -14.40 1.73 4.84
N MET A 83 -15.22 1.11 5.69
CA MET A 83 -15.14 1.27 7.15
C MET A 83 -14.19 0.27 7.81
N LEU A 84 -13.96 -0.89 7.20
CA LEU A 84 -13.16 -1.95 7.82
C LEU A 84 -11.86 -2.23 7.07
N LEU A 85 -11.92 -2.49 5.76
CA LEU A 85 -10.74 -2.91 5.01
C LEU A 85 -9.73 -1.79 4.81
N ASN A 86 -10.18 -0.58 4.46
CA ASN A 86 -9.26 0.53 4.21
C ASN A 86 -8.53 0.97 5.50
N PRO A 87 -9.21 1.17 6.65
CA PRO A 87 -8.50 1.48 7.89
C PRO A 87 -7.58 0.34 8.33
N PHE A 88 -8.02 -0.92 8.19
CA PHE A 88 -7.21 -2.07 8.59
C PHE A 88 -5.95 -2.22 7.74
N THR A 89 -6.04 -2.05 6.42
CA THR A 89 -4.89 -2.10 5.51
C THR A 89 -3.93 -0.95 5.76
N THR A 90 -4.43 0.27 6.01
CA THR A 90 -3.60 1.41 6.43
C THR A 90 -2.88 1.12 7.75
N LEU A 91 -3.57 0.60 8.78
CA LEU A 91 -2.96 0.26 10.07
C LEU A 91 -1.89 -0.84 9.95
N LEU A 92 -2.15 -1.88 9.16
CA LEU A 92 -1.16 -2.92 8.87
C LEU A 92 0.07 -2.35 8.16
N THR A 93 -0.14 -1.42 7.23
CA THR A 93 0.94 -0.77 6.49
C THR A 93 1.81 0.08 7.42
N LEU A 94 1.20 0.89 8.29
CA LEU A 94 1.92 1.64 9.32
C LEU A 94 2.67 0.71 10.28
N GLY A 95 2.00 -0.35 10.76
CA GLY A 95 2.61 -1.35 11.64
C GLY A 95 3.80 -2.06 11.00
N SER A 96 3.78 -2.23 9.67
CA SER A 96 4.85 -2.90 8.93
C SER A 96 6.20 -2.19 9.04
N VAL A 97 6.22 -0.86 9.26
CA VAL A 97 7.45 -0.08 9.44
C VAL A 97 8.27 -0.64 10.59
N PHE A 98 7.65 -0.97 11.71
CA PHE A 98 8.36 -1.46 12.89
C PHE A 98 9.03 -2.81 12.62
N CYS A 99 8.29 -3.72 11.99
CA CYS A 99 8.82 -5.04 11.64
C CYS A 99 9.94 -4.95 10.59
N GLN A 100 9.79 -4.09 9.58
CA GLN A 100 10.78 -3.92 8.50
C GLN A 100 12.02 -3.17 8.99
N ALA A 101 11.85 -2.08 9.75
CA ALA A 101 12.95 -1.32 10.34
C ALA A 101 13.77 -2.17 11.33
N ALA A 102 13.11 -3.02 12.13
CA ALA A 102 13.82 -3.95 13.02
C ALA A 102 14.70 -4.94 12.25
N LYS A 103 14.26 -5.42 11.08
CA LYS A 103 15.07 -6.29 10.21
C LYS A 103 16.25 -5.54 9.60
N LEU A 104 16.03 -4.31 9.12
CA LEU A 104 17.10 -3.45 8.59
C LEU A 104 18.18 -3.14 9.63
N ARG A 105 17.79 -2.86 10.88
CA ARG A 105 18.73 -2.56 11.97
C ARG A 105 19.56 -3.76 12.40
N LYS A 106 19.05 -4.98 12.25
CA LYS A 106 19.78 -6.22 12.59
C LYS A 106 20.85 -6.61 11.56
N GLY A 107 21.10 -5.78 10.54
CA GLY A 107 22.10 -6.05 9.51
C GLY A 107 21.79 -7.30 8.67
N GLN A 108 20.54 -7.78 8.70
CA GLN A 108 20.15 -8.89 7.82
C GLN A 108 20.28 -8.43 6.37
N PRO A 109 20.83 -9.26 5.47
CA PRO A 109 21.00 -8.88 4.08
C PRO A 109 19.64 -8.41 3.54
N PRO A 110 19.57 -7.19 2.98
CA PRO A 110 18.30 -6.61 2.58
C PRO A 110 17.66 -7.54 1.55
N GLN A 111 16.47 -8.06 1.87
CA GLN A 111 15.64 -8.70 0.87
C GLN A 111 15.48 -7.73 -0.30
N ARG A 112 15.42 -8.19 -1.54
CA ARG A 112 15.43 -7.33 -2.75
C ARG A 112 14.44 -6.15 -2.68
N ALA A 113 13.28 -6.37 -2.03
CA ALA A 113 12.25 -5.37 -1.79
C ALA A 113 12.63 -4.26 -0.78
N LEU A 114 13.57 -4.52 0.13
CA LEU A 114 14.12 -3.59 1.12
C LEU A 114 15.45 -2.96 0.66
N SER A 115 15.83 -3.16 -0.60
CA SER A 115 16.99 -2.46 -1.16
C SER A 115 16.72 -0.95 -1.21
N PRO A 116 17.72 -0.08 -0.97
CA PRO A 116 17.53 1.37 -0.99
C PRO A 116 16.91 1.88 -2.31
N VAL A 117 17.35 1.31 -3.45
CA VAL A 117 16.79 1.64 -4.78
C VAL A 117 15.33 1.22 -4.88
N GLY A 118 14.98 0.03 -4.38
CA GLY A 118 13.61 -0.46 -4.34
C GLY A 118 12.70 0.42 -3.49
N LEU A 119 13.15 0.78 -2.28
CA LEU A 119 12.44 1.67 -1.36
C LEU A 119 12.23 3.07 -1.95
N ALA A 120 13.25 3.63 -2.60
CA ALA A 120 13.16 4.92 -3.28
C ALA A 120 12.17 4.88 -4.45
N ALA A 121 12.23 3.84 -5.29
CA ALA A 121 11.29 3.66 -6.40
C ALA A 121 9.85 3.52 -5.91
N GLN A 122 9.63 2.71 -4.86
CA GLN A 122 8.30 2.55 -4.26
C GLN A 122 7.80 3.86 -3.67
N ALA A 123 8.60 4.58 -2.88
CA ALA A 123 8.22 5.86 -2.30
C ALA A 123 7.83 6.88 -3.39
N GLY A 124 8.60 6.95 -4.48
CA GLY A 124 8.32 7.82 -5.62
C GLY A 124 7.01 7.46 -6.33
N VAL A 125 6.84 6.20 -6.72
CA VAL A 125 5.62 5.72 -7.39
C VAL A 125 4.38 5.97 -6.54
N PHE A 126 4.45 5.62 -5.24
CA PHE A 126 3.33 5.83 -4.32
C PHE A 126 3.00 7.30 -4.09
N SER A 127 4.01 8.17 -4.06
CA SER A 127 3.79 9.63 -3.97
C SER A 127 3.07 10.16 -5.21
N VAL A 128 3.48 9.74 -6.40
CA VAL A 128 2.81 10.13 -7.66
C VAL A 128 1.37 9.62 -7.68
N LEU A 129 1.11 8.39 -7.25
CA LEU A 129 -0.25 7.86 -7.14
C LEU A 129 -1.09 8.65 -6.15
N ALA A 130 -0.55 8.99 -4.97
CA ALA A 130 -1.23 9.77 -3.95
C ALA A 130 -1.66 11.16 -4.47
N ILE A 131 -0.79 11.83 -5.23
CA ILE A 131 -1.06 13.17 -5.78
C ILE A 131 -2.02 13.10 -6.98
N THR A 132 -1.82 12.12 -7.87
CA THR A 132 -2.60 12.04 -9.10
C THR A 132 -4.00 11.45 -8.90
N TRP A 133 -4.24 10.74 -7.79
CA TRP A 133 -5.53 10.10 -7.55
C TRP A 133 -6.69 11.10 -7.36
N PRO A 134 -6.60 12.12 -6.49
CA PRO A 134 -7.66 13.11 -6.35
C PRO A 134 -7.99 13.85 -7.66
N LEU A 135 -6.97 14.05 -8.52
CA LEU A 135 -7.12 14.76 -9.79
C LEU A 135 -7.94 13.99 -10.84
N ARG A 136 -8.15 12.68 -10.64
CA ARG A 136 -8.89 11.82 -11.58
C ARG A 136 -10.40 11.84 -11.35
N VAL A 137 -10.86 12.40 -10.24
CA VAL A 137 -12.29 12.51 -9.96
C VAL A 137 -12.78 13.86 -10.45
N THR A 138 -13.58 13.84 -11.51
CA THR A 138 -14.30 15.03 -12.00
C THR A 138 -15.17 15.60 -10.89
N TYR A 139 -14.99 16.90 -10.63
CA TYR A 139 -15.68 17.70 -9.62
C TYR A 139 -17.20 17.42 -9.59
N LEU A 140 -17.72 16.87 -8.48
CA LEU A 140 -19.11 16.41 -8.31
C LEU A 140 -20.13 17.55 -8.09
N GLY A 141 -19.81 18.77 -8.54
CA GLY A 141 -20.67 19.96 -8.42
C GLY A 141 -20.53 20.70 -7.08
N SER A 142 -21.25 21.81 -6.92
CA SER A 142 -21.15 22.73 -5.78
C SER A 142 -21.61 22.15 -4.43
N SER A 143 -22.27 20.99 -4.43
CA SER A 143 -22.66 20.26 -3.21
C SER A 143 -21.50 19.48 -2.57
N TRP A 144 -20.36 19.39 -3.25
CA TRP A 144 -19.14 18.70 -2.80
C TRP A 144 -18.01 19.68 -2.46
N ASP A 145 -18.35 20.87 -1.95
CA ASP A 145 -17.35 21.75 -1.37
C ASP A 145 -16.79 21.11 -0.09
N ILE A 146 -15.62 20.50 -0.23
CA ILE A 146 -14.91 19.79 0.84
C ILE A 146 -14.53 20.71 1.99
N TYR A 147 -14.57 22.04 1.83
CA TYR A 147 -14.22 22.97 2.90
C TYR A 147 -15.42 23.38 3.76
N THR A 148 -16.65 23.03 3.37
CA THR A 148 -17.86 23.51 4.06
C THR A 148 -18.13 22.82 5.38
N SER A 149 -17.81 21.52 5.53
CA SER A 149 -18.06 20.78 6.78
C SER A 149 -17.20 19.52 6.94
N TRP A 150 -17.00 19.08 8.18
CA TRP A 150 -16.35 17.80 8.50
C TRP A 150 -17.07 16.60 7.84
N PHE A 151 -18.40 16.64 7.79
CA PHE A 151 -19.19 15.60 7.13
C PHE A 151 -18.89 15.53 5.63
N THR A 152 -18.71 16.67 4.96
CA THR A 152 -18.36 16.72 3.53
C THR A 152 -16.96 16.17 3.28
N ILE A 153 -15.98 16.52 4.13
CA ILE A 153 -14.61 15.96 4.07
C ILE A 153 -14.64 14.44 4.24
N TYR A 154 -15.40 13.95 5.22
CA TYR A 154 -15.50 12.53 5.51
C TYR A 154 -16.12 11.74 4.35
N ASN A 155 -17.20 12.25 3.76
CA ASN A 155 -17.80 11.63 2.57
C ASN A 155 -16.82 11.67 1.38
N TRP A 156 -16.15 12.80 1.14
CA TRP A 156 -15.10 12.87 0.12
C TRP A 156 -14.00 11.85 0.35
N TYR A 157 -13.54 11.68 1.58
CA TYR A 157 -12.55 10.65 1.91
C TYR A 157 -13.05 9.24 1.58
N ILE A 158 -14.27 8.88 2.03
CA ILE A 158 -14.87 7.56 1.79
C ILE A 158 -14.99 7.25 0.30
N PHE A 159 -15.45 8.23 -0.50
CA PHE A 159 -15.78 7.97 -1.90
C PHE A 159 -14.62 8.22 -2.87
N VAL A 160 -13.68 9.10 -2.52
CA VAL A 160 -12.67 9.62 -3.44
C VAL A 160 -11.27 9.60 -2.83
N GLY A 161 -11.13 10.09 -1.60
CA GLY A 161 -9.84 10.40 -1.00
C GLY A 161 -9.06 9.19 -0.46
N TRP A 162 -9.74 8.09 -0.12
CA TRP A 162 -9.10 6.95 0.53
C TRP A 162 -7.92 6.35 -0.26
N PRO A 163 -7.92 6.18 -1.60
CA PRO A 163 -6.77 5.62 -2.29
C PRO A 163 -5.60 6.59 -2.29
N ALA A 164 -5.87 7.90 -2.31
CA ALA A 164 -4.84 8.91 -2.20
C ALA A 164 -4.13 8.80 -0.83
N VAL A 165 -4.92 8.62 0.24
CA VAL A 165 -4.41 8.43 1.60
C VAL A 165 -3.62 7.13 1.73
N ASP A 166 -4.15 6.00 1.26
CA ASP A 166 -3.45 4.71 1.31
C ASP A 166 -2.10 4.80 0.59
N ASN A 167 -2.07 5.33 -0.65
CA ASN A 167 -0.83 5.52 -1.39
C ASN A 167 0.13 6.48 -0.66
N GLY A 168 -0.38 7.55 -0.05
CA GLY A 168 0.43 8.48 0.73
C GLY A 168 1.06 7.81 1.97
N VAL A 169 0.30 7.00 2.69
CA VAL A 169 0.79 6.20 3.82
C VAL A 169 1.87 5.22 3.36
N PHE A 170 1.65 4.51 2.25
CA PHE A 170 2.67 3.65 1.66
C PHE A 170 3.93 4.43 1.32
N ALA A 171 3.82 5.59 0.68
CA ALA A 171 4.98 6.42 0.35
C ALA A 171 5.78 6.83 1.60
N LEU A 172 5.10 7.26 2.66
CA LEU A 172 5.73 7.65 3.93
C LEU A 172 6.43 6.47 4.61
N VAL A 173 5.81 5.29 4.60
CA VAL A 173 6.39 4.05 5.11
C VAL A 173 7.68 3.70 4.38
N GLN A 174 7.67 3.70 3.04
CA GLN A 174 8.84 3.36 2.24
C GLN A 174 9.95 4.40 2.37
N ALA A 175 9.60 5.70 2.42
CA ALA A 175 10.55 6.78 2.67
C ALA A 175 11.20 6.67 4.06
N SER A 176 10.42 6.30 5.08
CA SER A 176 10.94 6.07 6.44
C SER A 176 11.92 4.91 6.49
N LEU A 177 11.62 3.81 5.78
CA LEU A 177 12.53 2.67 5.67
C LEU A 177 13.80 3.03 4.90
N LEU A 178 13.70 3.83 3.84
CA LEU A 178 14.84 4.33 3.09
C LEU A 178 15.76 5.17 3.98
N TRP A 179 15.19 6.05 4.80
CA TRP A 179 15.95 6.84 5.77
C TRP A 179 16.70 5.94 6.77
N VAL A 180 16.04 4.90 7.29
CA VAL A 180 16.68 3.94 8.20
C VAL A 180 17.81 3.17 7.50
N ALA A 181 17.60 2.74 6.26
CA ALA A 181 18.61 2.04 5.47
C ALA A 181 19.86 2.93 5.25
N TRP A 182 19.63 4.17 4.85
CA TRP A 182 20.69 5.14 4.61
C TRP A 182 21.49 5.44 5.88
N LYS A 183 20.80 5.67 7.02
CA LYS A 183 21.47 5.88 8.31
C LYS A 183 22.33 4.69 8.72
N ASN A 184 21.84 3.46 8.54
CA ASN A 184 22.60 2.27 8.89
C ASN A 184 23.86 2.11 8.03
N GLN A 185 23.79 2.42 6.74
CA GLN A 185 24.96 2.40 5.85
C GLN A 185 26.01 3.44 6.27
N HIS A 186 25.56 4.65 6.59
CA HIS A 186 26.47 5.72 7.00
C HIS A 186 27.16 5.43 8.34
N CYS A 187 26.45 4.82 9.29
CA CYS A 187 27.02 4.38 10.57
C CYS A 187 27.92 3.12 10.48
N GLN A 188 27.88 2.36 9.38
CA GLN A 188 28.77 1.21 9.17
C GLN A 188 30.09 1.59 8.51
N LEU A 189 30.09 2.63 7.68
CA LEU A 189 31.31 3.14 7.02
C LEU A 189 32.23 3.88 8.01
N THR A 190 31.67 4.56 9.00
CA THR A 190 32.43 5.32 10.01
C THR A 190 33.37 4.48 10.90
N PRO A 191 32.97 3.31 11.43
CA PRO A 191 33.83 2.53 12.34
C PRO A 191 34.95 1.72 11.67
N GLU A 192 34.89 1.39 10.37
CA GLU A 192 35.99 0.70 9.68
C GLU A 192 37.05 1.68 9.17
N ASP A 193 36.64 2.83 8.63
CA ASP A 193 37.55 3.87 8.15
C ASP A 193 38.41 4.47 9.28
N GLU A 194 37.88 4.59 10.50
CA GLU A 194 38.65 5.07 11.67
C GLU A 194 39.72 4.07 12.13
N ASN A 195 39.46 2.76 12.01
CA ASN A 195 40.42 1.73 12.42
C ASN A 195 41.51 1.48 11.38
N GLU A 196 41.20 1.57 10.08
CA GLU A 196 42.23 1.50 9.03
C GLU A 196 43.19 2.71 9.07
N LEU A 197 42.67 3.92 9.35
CA LEU A 197 43.51 5.11 9.50
C LEU A 197 44.43 5.06 10.73
N LEU A 198 44.00 4.46 11.83
CA LEU A 198 44.81 4.30 13.04
C LEU A 198 45.89 3.22 12.89
N LEU A 199 45.63 2.15 12.14
CA LEU A 199 46.63 1.12 11.84
C LEU A 199 47.65 1.60 10.81
N ALA A 200 47.23 2.33 9.76
CA ALA A 200 48.15 2.93 8.79
C ALA A 200 49.05 4.03 9.39
N GLY A 201 48.63 4.67 10.49
CA GLY A 201 49.45 5.62 11.25
C GLY A 201 50.45 4.96 12.21
N SER A 202 50.23 3.71 12.61
CA SER A 202 51.06 2.94 13.54
C SER A 202 52.30 2.33 12.88
N ASP A 203 52.27 2.08 11.57
CA ASP A 203 53.37 1.45 10.83
C ASP A 203 54.46 2.43 10.36
N ASN A 204 54.36 3.71 10.75
CA ASN A 204 55.26 4.79 10.33
C ASN A 204 56.18 5.33 11.45
N VAL A 205 56.46 4.54 12.50
CA VAL A 205 57.40 4.92 13.59
C VAL A 205 58.53 3.91 13.73
#